data_AF-A0AAU2GS55-F1
#
_entry.id   AF-A0AAU2GS55-F1
#
_cell.length_a   1.000
_cell.length_b   1.000
_cell.length_c   1.000
_cell.angle_alpha   90.00
_cell.angle_beta   90.00
_cell.angle_gamma   90.00
#
_symmetry.space_group_name_H-M   'P 1'
#
loop_
_entity.id
_entity.type
_entity.pdbx_description
1 polymer ?
#
loop_
_entity_poly.entity_id
_entity_poly.type
_entity_poly.pdbx_seq_one_letter_code
_entity_poly.pdbx_strand_id
1 'polypeptide(L)' 'MDPPVQLSLPRTPPAPAPGCGVCAALAKQRTAAYGAGDLSAVSDCNVELTAHPKKHPGVQ' A
#
# COMPACT_ATOMS: atom_id res chain seq x y z
N MET A 1 -17.10 -19.62 -28.28
CA MET A 1 -16.22 -19.76 -27.10
C MET A 1 -15.57 -18.42 -26.89
N ASP A 2 -15.91 -17.74 -25.79
CA ASP A 2 -15.31 -16.44 -25.47
C ASP A 2 -13.84 -16.65 -25.06
N PRO A 3 -12.90 -15.78 -25.46
CA PRO A 3 -11.52 -15.91 -25.05
C PRO A 3 -11.38 -15.81 -23.51
N PRO A 4 -10.39 -16.48 -22.92
CA PRO A 4 -10.19 -16.45 -21.48
C PRO A 4 -9.88 -15.04 -20.99
N VAL A 5 -10.58 -14.61 -19.94
CA VAL A 5 -10.32 -13.32 -19.28
C VAL A 5 -8.86 -13.25 -18.81
N GLN A 6 -8.15 -12.23 -19.26
CA GLN A 6 -6.77 -11.99 -18.84
C GLN A 6 -6.77 -11.09 -17.61
N LEU A 7 -6.57 -11.68 -16.42
CA LEU A 7 -6.40 -10.93 -15.19
C LEU A 7 -4.96 -10.40 -15.10
N SER A 8 -4.79 -9.09 -14.91
CA SER A 8 -3.48 -8.51 -14.62
C SER A 8 -3.01 -8.94 -13.23
N LEU A 9 -1.68 -9.02 -13.05
CA LEU A 9 -1.09 -9.33 -11.75
C LEU A 9 -1.56 -8.32 -10.69
N PRO A 10 -1.73 -8.75 -9.43
CA PRO A 10 -2.05 -7.85 -8.33
C PRO A 10 -1.03 -6.72 -8.27
N ARG A 11 -1.53 -5.49 -8.13
CA ARG A 11 -0.67 -4.30 -8.02
C ARG A 11 0.29 -4.50 -6.85
N THR A 12 1.58 -4.24 -7.10
CA THR A 12 2.60 -4.25 -6.05
C THR A 12 2.19 -3.30 -4.92
N PRO A 13 2.35 -3.71 -3.66
CA PRO A 13 1.99 -2.87 -2.54
C PRO A 13 2.82 -1.58 -2.57
N PRO A 14 2.22 -0.43 -2.25
CA PRO A 14 2.85 0.88 -2.34
C PRO A 14 4.09 0.97 -1.45
N ALA A 15 5.11 1.64 -1.96
CA ALA A 15 6.33 1.94 -1.22
C ALA A 15 6.12 3.20 -0.34
N PRO A 16 6.71 3.22 0.87
CA PRO A 16 6.70 4.42 1.71
C PRO A 16 7.50 5.55 1.06
N ALA A 17 7.00 6.79 1.16
CA ALA A 17 7.73 7.95 0.68
C ALA A 17 9.02 8.17 1.50
N PRO A 18 10.18 8.40 0.85
CA PRO A 18 11.43 8.67 1.54
C PRO A 18 11.34 9.98 2.34
N GLY A 19 11.81 9.96 3.58
CA GLY A 19 11.77 11.13 4.48
C GLY A 19 10.44 11.35 5.21
N CYS A 20 9.40 10.55 4.94
CA CYS A 20 8.13 10.64 5.66
C CYS A 20 8.04 9.62 6.81
N GLY A 21 8.06 10.13 8.05
CA GLY A 21 7.89 9.29 9.25
C GLY A 21 6.55 8.55 9.31
N VAL A 22 5.49 9.14 8.76
CA VAL A 22 4.16 8.52 8.69
C VAL A 22 4.16 7.34 7.71
N CYS A 23 4.73 7.51 6.51
CA CYS A 23 4.88 6.39 5.57
C CYS A 23 5.73 5.26 6.15
N ALA A 24 6.82 5.56 6.85
CA ALA A 24 7.63 4.56 7.52
C ALA A 24 6.85 3.80 8.62
N ALA A 25 6.03 4.51 9.40
CA ALA A 25 5.16 3.91 10.41
C ALA A 25 4.07 3.02 9.78
N LEU A 26 3.43 3.46 8.69
CA LEU A 26 2.44 2.68 7.95
C LEU A 26 3.06 1.40 7.35
N ALA A 27 4.30 1.49 6.82
CA ALA A 27 5.00 0.31 6.32
C ALA A 27 5.27 -0.73 7.41
N LYS A 28 5.66 -0.28 8.62
CA LYS A 28 5.84 -1.17 9.78
C LYS A 28 4.53 -1.79 10.24
N GLN A 29 3.46 -0.99 10.34
CA GLN A 29 2.12 -1.46 10.70
C GLN A 29 1.62 -2.51 9.71
N ARG A 30 1.82 -2.29 8.41
CA ARG A 30 1.49 -3.26 7.36
C ARG A 30 2.20 -4.60 7.59
N THR A 31 3.50 -4.58 7.87
CA THR A 31 4.26 -5.83 8.12
C THR A 31 3.76 -6.55 9.37
N ALA A 32 3.44 -5.82 10.44
CA ALA A 32 2.88 -6.40 11.66
C ALA A 32 1.49 -7.01 11.42
N ALA A 33 0.60 -6.29 10.72
CA ALA A 33 -0.73 -6.76 10.36
C ALA A 33 -0.68 -8.02 9.47
N TYR A 34 0.26 -8.06 8.52
CA TYR A 34 0.48 -9.25 7.70
C TYR A 34 0.91 -10.47 8.55
N GLY A 35 1.80 -10.27 9.53
CA GLY A 35 2.21 -11.31 10.48
C GLY A 35 1.08 -11.77 11.41
N ALA A 36 0.13 -10.88 11.72
CA ALA A 36 -1.06 -11.19 12.52
C ALA A 36 -2.20 -11.83 11.71
N GLY A 37 -2.10 -11.87 10.37
CA GLY A 37 -3.18 -12.32 9.48
C GLY A 37 -4.31 -11.29 9.31
N ASP A 38 -4.12 -10.06 9.78
CA ASP A 38 -5.09 -8.97 9.63
C ASP A 38 -4.95 -8.31 8.26
N LEU A 39 -5.52 -8.97 7.26
CA LEU A 39 -5.48 -8.48 5.87
C LEU A 39 -6.29 -7.19 5.67
N SER A 40 -7.25 -6.89 6.55
CA SER A 40 -7.99 -5.62 6.51
C SER A 40 -7.05 -4.47 6.82
N ALA A 41 -6.32 -4.56 7.93
CA ALA A 41 -5.34 -3.54 8.32
C ALA A 41 -4.19 -3.41 7.30
N VAL A 42 -3.78 -4.51 6.65
CA VAL A 42 -2.82 -4.47 5.53
C VAL A 42 -3.35 -3.64 4.37
N SER A 43 -4.62 -3.83 4.01
CA SER A 43 -5.28 -3.09 2.94
C SER A 43 -5.38 -1.60 3.27
N ASP A 44 -5.81 -1.26 4.48
CA ASP A 44 -5.91 0.12 4.95
C ASP A 44 -4.54 0.82 4.91
N CYS A 45 -3.49 0.15 5.38
CA CYS A 45 -2.12 0.67 5.29
C CYS A 45 -1.68 0.90 3.84
N ASN A 46 -2.08 0.05 2.89
CA ASN A 46 -1.78 0.24 1.48
C ASN A 46 -2.54 1.42 0.87
N VAL A 47 -3.82 1.61 1.21
CA VAL A 47 -4.59 2.77 0.75
C VAL A 47 -3.95 4.05 1.28
N GLU A 48 -3.62 4.10 2.57
CA GLU A 48 -2.98 5.26 3.20
C GLU A 48 -1.59 5.53 2.63
N LEU A 49 -0.75 4.51 2.42
CA LEU A 49 0.55 4.67 1.76
C LEU A 49 0.45 5.20 0.33
N THR A 50 -0.66 4.94 -0.37
CA THR A 50 -0.92 5.44 -1.73
C THR A 50 -1.49 6.86 -1.73
N ALA A 51 -2.27 7.22 -0.72
CA ALA A 51 -2.90 8.53 -0.59
C ALA A 51 -1.97 9.57 0.04
N HIS A 52 -1.18 9.17 1.03
CA HIS A 52 -0.38 10.06 1.85
C HIS A 52 0.68 10.86 1.06
N PRO A 53 1.45 10.28 0.11
CA PRO A 53 2.40 11.03 -0.72
C PRO A 53 1.75 12.19 -1.48
N LYS A 54 0.50 12.01 -1.96
CA LYS A 54 -0.28 13.06 -2.65
C LYS A 54 -0.70 14.20 -1.73
N LYS A 55 -0.58 14.01 -0.42
CA LYS A 55 -0.90 14.97 0.64
C LYS A 55 0.33 15.73 1.13
N HIS A 56 1.54 15.39 0.64
CA HIS A 56 2.74 16.21 0.80
C HIS A 56 2.78 17.28 -0.30
N PRO A 57 2.62 18.57 0.01
CA PRO A 57 2.60 19.64 -1.00
C PRO A 57 3.97 19.96 -1.62
N GLY A 58 4.88 18.98 -1.79
CA GLY A 58 6.25 19.25 -2.24
C GLY A 58 7.05 18.09 -2.81
N VAL A 59 6.46 16.91 -3.01
CA VAL A 59 7.09 15.82 -3.79
C VAL A 59 6.21 15.59 -5.01
N GLN A 60 6.60 16.26 -6.10
CA GLN A 60 6.12 16.03 -7.46
C GLN A 60 7.18 15.22 -8.19
#